data_AF-A0A7C1SPM6-F1
#
_entry.id   AF-A0A7C1SPM6-F1
#
_cell.length_a   1.000
_cell.length_b   1.000
_cell.length_c   1.000
_cell.angle_alpha   90.00
_cell.angle_beta   90.00
_cell.angle_gamma   90.00
#
_symmetry.space_group_name_H-M   'P 1'
#
loop_
_entity.id
_entity.type
_entity.pdbx_description
1 polymer ?
#
loop_
_entity_poly.entity_id
_entity_poly.type
_entity_poly.pdbx_seq_one_letter_code
_entity_poly.pdbx_strand_id
1 'polypeptide(L)'
;MKKADFLRRHHPQFFYLDYSWKLKGKNLLITYDFSCPPNIRFTPSLTIKGVSQASIKRAGKDVLNNLVFNLGMVELLSYWKATASPEIAVKAGNLNRAQISWWHNLIEKGMGQFFYENQIDFQKPEFLKIRVLANSDRKSAVYKKRLKDQALIPIGGGKDSIITLETLKKGKKQIQTFVLNPTNAQKAVLRISKEKNPIVVERNLDPKLLELNQQGYLNGHTPFSA
;
A
#
# COMPACT_ATOMS: atom_id res chain seq x y z
N MET A 1 -17.52 -24.86 -11.00
CA MET A 1 -17.55 -23.55 -10.31
C MET A 1 -16.27 -22.81 -10.65
N LYS A 2 -16.31 -21.53 -11.06
CA LYS A 2 -15.09 -20.79 -11.37
C LYS A 2 -14.21 -20.68 -10.11
N LYS A 3 -12.90 -20.72 -10.28
CA LYS A 3 -11.92 -20.65 -9.18
C LYS A 3 -12.17 -19.48 -8.22
N ALA A 4 -12.43 -18.31 -8.78
CA ALA A 4 -12.74 -17.12 -8.01
C ALA A 4 -14.03 -17.27 -7.18
N ASP A 5 -15.07 -17.88 -7.73
CA ASP A 5 -16.33 -18.10 -7.00
C ASP A 5 -16.13 -19.05 -5.81
N PHE A 6 -15.33 -20.11 -6.00
CA PHE A 6 -14.96 -21.02 -4.91
C PHE A 6 -14.25 -20.27 -3.79
N LEU A 7 -13.18 -19.53 -4.11
CA LEU A 7 -12.37 -18.82 -3.13
C LEU A 7 -13.17 -17.73 -2.41
N ARG A 8 -14.01 -16.99 -3.13
CA ARG A 8 -14.90 -15.96 -2.54
C ARG A 8 -15.91 -16.55 -1.58
N ARG A 9 -16.42 -17.76 -1.84
CA ARG A 9 -17.34 -18.47 -0.93
C ARG A 9 -16.61 -19.08 0.26
N HIS A 10 -15.42 -19.64 0.04
CA HIS A 10 -14.62 -20.25 1.09
C HIS A 10 -13.98 -19.22 2.04
N HIS A 11 -13.70 -18.02 1.52
CA HIS A 11 -13.12 -16.90 2.23
C HIS A 11 -14.01 -15.65 2.09
N PRO A 12 -15.18 -15.60 2.76
CA PRO A 12 -16.14 -14.52 2.57
C PRO A 12 -15.66 -13.16 3.11
N GLN A 13 -14.69 -13.17 4.04
CA GLN A 13 -14.21 -11.96 4.71
C GLN A 13 -12.68 -11.90 4.73
N PHE A 14 -12.15 -10.72 4.48
CA PHE A 14 -10.75 -10.37 4.63
C PHE A 14 -10.60 -9.27 5.68
N PHE A 15 -9.77 -9.49 6.69
CA PHE A 15 -9.63 -8.61 7.83
C PHE A 15 -8.32 -7.84 7.79
N TYR A 16 -8.40 -6.51 7.97
CA TYR A 16 -7.27 -5.71 8.44
C TYR A 16 -7.33 -5.63 9.96
N LEU A 17 -6.57 -6.50 10.64
CA LEU A 17 -6.65 -6.68 12.09
C LEU A 17 -5.96 -5.55 12.84
N ASP A 18 -4.67 -5.33 12.55
CA ASP A 18 -3.86 -4.35 13.28
C ASP A 18 -2.61 -3.93 12.46
N TYR A 19 -1.91 -2.91 12.94
CA TYR A 19 -0.58 -2.52 12.47
C TYR A 19 0.30 -2.06 13.63
N SER A 20 1.61 -2.17 13.44
CA SER A 20 2.58 -1.62 14.38
C SER A 20 3.73 -0.96 13.63
N TRP A 21 4.42 -0.04 14.31
CA TRP A 21 5.66 0.52 13.81
C TRP A 21 6.65 0.79 14.93
N LYS A 22 7.94 0.74 14.60
CA LYS A 22 9.05 1.08 15.49
C LYS A 22 10.20 1.70 14.71
N LEU A 23 10.94 2.59 15.37
CA LEU A 23 12.17 3.14 14.83
C LEU A 23 13.37 2.29 15.31
N LYS A 24 14.15 1.71 14.38
CA LYS A 24 15.43 1.05 14.68
C LYS A 24 16.54 1.78 13.94
N GLY A 25 17.35 2.55 14.66
CA GLY A 25 18.33 3.45 14.05
C GLY A 25 17.64 4.49 13.17
N LYS A 26 17.95 4.52 11.86
CA LYS A 26 17.29 5.39 10.88
C LYS A 26 16.21 4.68 10.04
N ASN A 27 15.74 3.52 10.50
CA ASN A 27 14.75 2.73 9.77
C ASN A 27 13.44 2.73 10.54
N LEU A 28 12.36 3.19 9.90
CA LEU A 28 11.01 3.03 10.41
C LEU A 28 10.48 1.69 9.90
N LEU A 29 10.40 0.70 10.79
CA LEU A 29 9.87 -0.62 10.51
C LEU A 29 8.39 -0.61 10.80
N ILE A 30 7.60 -1.08 9.85
CA ILE A 30 6.15 -1.19 9.89
C ILE A 30 5.79 -2.65 9.66
N THR A 31 4.84 -3.17 10.43
CA THR A 31 4.29 -4.51 10.27
C THR A 31 2.76 -4.41 10.28
N TYR A 32 2.12 -5.18 9.42
CA TYR A 32 0.66 -5.29 9.36
C TYR A 32 0.22 -6.69 9.76
N ASP A 33 -1.03 -6.81 10.20
CA ASP A 33 -1.66 -8.08 10.52
C ASP A 33 -2.97 -8.20 9.73
N PHE A 34 -2.99 -9.15 8.80
CA PHE A 34 -4.14 -9.46 7.97
C PHE A 34 -4.60 -10.88 8.22
N SER A 35 -5.91 -11.11 8.18
CA SER A 35 -6.47 -12.46 8.30
C SER A 35 -7.56 -12.69 7.26
N CYS A 36 -7.60 -13.90 6.72
CA CYS A 36 -8.61 -14.34 5.78
C CYS A 36 -9.08 -15.75 6.23
N PRO A 37 -10.09 -15.83 7.10
CA PRO A 37 -10.60 -17.10 7.63
C PRO A 37 -11.00 -18.08 6.52
N PRO A 38 -10.96 -19.41 6.77
CA PRO A 38 -10.71 -20.01 8.08
C PRO A 38 -9.24 -20.04 8.52
N ASN A 39 -8.27 -20.11 7.59
CA ASN A 39 -6.90 -20.57 7.93
C ASN A 39 -5.77 -19.70 7.37
N ILE A 40 -6.05 -18.49 6.88
CA ILE A 40 -5.01 -17.63 6.30
C ILE A 40 -4.75 -16.43 7.21
N ARG A 41 -3.47 -16.18 7.47
CA ARG A 41 -2.98 -14.97 8.14
C ARG A 41 -1.72 -14.48 7.42
N PHE A 42 -1.56 -13.17 7.33
CA PHE A 42 -0.40 -12.53 6.73
C PHE A 42 0.16 -11.47 7.67
N THR A 43 1.48 -11.39 7.71
CA THR A 43 2.26 -10.44 8.51
C THR A 43 3.30 -9.69 7.66
N PRO A 44 2.89 -8.97 6.60
CA PRO A 44 3.81 -8.18 5.78
C PRO A 44 4.58 -7.17 6.61
N SER A 45 5.77 -6.82 6.12
CA SER A 45 6.50 -5.69 6.67
C SER A 45 6.93 -4.70 5.59
N LEU A 46 7.05 -3.44 6.01
CA LEU A 46 7.54 -2.35 5.21
C LEU A 46 8.57 -1.56 6.02
N THR A 47 9.66 -1.16 5.40
CA THR A 47 10.71 -0.35 6.02
C THR A 47 10.91 0.94 5.24
N ILE A 48 10.76 2.09 5.91
CA ILE A 48 11.13 3.40 5.35
C ILE A 48 12.52 3.76 5.91
N LYS A 49 13.50 3.90 5.03
CA LYS A 49 14.88 4.27 5.38
C LYS A 49 15.01 5.77 5.61
N GLY A 50 16.03 6.17 6.38
CA GLY A 50 16.37 7.58 6.60
C GLY A 50 15.40 8.34 7.53
N VAL A 51 14.50 7.65 8.23
CA VAL A 51 13.58 8.28 9.18
C VAL A 51 14.32 8.55 10.49
N SER A 52 14.28 9.78 10.98
CA SER A 52 14.88 10.17 12.25
C SER A 52 13.82 10.35 13.34
N GLN A 53 14.23 10.25 14.62
CA GLN A 53 13.36 10.54 15.75
C GLN A 53 12.81 11.97 15.70
N ALA A 54 13.62 12.93 15.22
CA ALA A 54 13.20 14.31 15.01
C ALA A 54 12.08 14.43 13.96
N SER A 55 12.14 13.67 12.87
CA SER A 55 11.07 13.63 11.87
C SER A 55 9.76 13.08 12.44
N ILE A 56 9.83 12.02 13.26
CA ILE A 56 8.65 11.47 13.95
C ILE A 56 8.06 12.49 14.92
N LYS A 57 8.89 13.12 15.75
CA LYS A 57 8.45 14.18 16.69
C LYS A 57 7.82 15.36 15.95
N ARG A 58 8.38 15.75 14.80
CA ARG A 58 7.85 16.85 13.98
C ARG A 58 6.47 16.53 13.40
N ALA A 59 6.29 15.30 12.89
CA ALA A 59 5.04 14.81 12.32
C ALA A 59 3.95 14.64 13.38
N GLY A 60 4.32 14.10 14.55
CA GLY A 60 3.40 13.71 15.60
C GLY A 60 2.98 12.24 15.48
N LYS A 61 2.83 11.57 16.62
CA LYS A 61 2.52 10.13 16.69
C LYS A 61 1.23 9.78 15.97
N ASP A 62 0.18 10.58 16.15
CA ASP A 62 -1.14 10.28 15.57
C ASP A 62 -1.17 10.48 14.04
N VAL A 63 -0.43 11.46 13.53
CA VAL A 63 -0.26 11.65 12.08
C VAL A 63 0.50 10.46 11.49
N LEU A 64 1.55 9.99 12.18
CA LEU A 64 2.29 8.81 11.75
C LEU A 64 1.41 7.56 11.80
N ASN A 65 0.63 7.35 12.85
CA ASN A 65 -0.34 6.25 12.94
C ASN A 65 -1.33 6.29 11.78
N ASN A 66 -1.87 7.47 11.46
CA ASN A 66 -2.79 7.64 10.34
C ASN A 66 -2.12 7.32 8.99
N LEU A 67 -0.86 7.74 8.79
CA LEU A 67 -0.09 7.35 7.60
C LEU A 67 0.09 5.84 7.51
N VAL A 68 0.56 5.20 8.59
CA VAL A 68 0.82 3.76 8.63
C VAL A 68 -0.47 2.96 8.38
N PHE A 69 -1.58 3.36 8.98
CA PHE A 69 -2.89 2.77 8.73
C PHE A 69 -3.27 2.80 7.24
N ASN A 70 -3.15 3.95 6.58
CA ASN A 70 -3.52 4.07 5.17
C ASN A 70 -2.53 3.33 4.25
N LEU A 71 -1.24 3.26 4.60
CA LEU A 71 -0.29 2.39 3.90
C LEU A 71 -0.70 0.91 4.03
N GLY A 72 -1.22 0.50 5.18
CA GLY A 72 -1.76 -0.84 5.38
C GLY A 72 -3.02 -1.12 4.55
N MET A 73 -3.88 -0.12 4.33
CA MET A 73 -5.02 -0.25 3.40
C MET A 73 -4.57 -0.50 1.96
N VAL A 74 -3.50 0.16 1.49
CA VAL A 74 -2.91 -0.12 0.16
C VAL A 74 -2.26 -1.51 0.16
N GLU A 75 -1.48 -1.83 1.20
CA GLU A 75 -0.78 -3.12 1.32
C GLU A 75 -1.76 -4.30 1.29
N LEU A 76 -2.90 -4.16 1.98
CA LEU A 76 -3.97 -5.15 2.05
C LEU A 76 -4.39 -5.66 0.68
N LEU A 77 -4.44 -4.81 -0.35
CA LEU A 77 -4.85 -5.22 -1.70
C LEU A 77 -3.94 -6.28 -2.30
N SER A 78 -2.66 -6.29 -1.93
CA SER A 78 -1.68 -7.31 -2.35
C SER A 78 -2.03 -8.71 -1.84
N TYR A 79 -2.81 -8.79 -0.76
CA TYR A 79 -3.19 -10.02 -0.08
C TYR A 79 -4.66 -10.39 -0.29
N TRP A 80 -5.56 -9.40 -0.25
CA TRP A 80 -6.98 -9.57 -0.55
C TRP A 80 -7.19 -10.20 -1.92
N LYS A 81 -6.34 -9.85 -2.90
CA LYS A 81 -6.42 -10.41 -4.25
C LYS A 81 -6.33 -11.94 -4.28
N ALA A 82 -5.70 -12.58 -3.29
CA ALA A 82 -5.57 -14.04 -3.25
C ALA A 82 -6.93 -14.75 -3.21
N THR A 83 -7.92 -14.14 -2.56
CA THR A 83 -9.25 -14.71 -2.34
C THR A 83 -10.37 -13.87 -2.98
N ALA A 84 -10.09 -12.60 -3.29
CA ALA A 84 -11.05 -11.61 -3.72
C ALA A 84 -12.28 -11.55 -2.80
N SER A 85 -12.10 -11.71 -1.49
CA SER A 85 -13.20 -11.81 -0.51
C SER A 85 -14.28 -10.72 -0.70
N PRO A 86 -15.57 -11.08 -0.69
CA PRO A 86 -16.68 -10.14 -0.82
C PRO A 86 -16.73 -9.04 0.26
N GLU A 87 -16.21 -9.28 1.46
CA GLU A 87 -16.14 -8.26 2.51
C GLU A 87 -14.68 -7.98 2.92
N ILE A 88 -14.31 -6.70 2.98
CA ILE A 88 -13.10 -6.23 3.68
C ILE A 88 -13.55 -5.63 5.01
N ALA A 89 -13.11 -6.24 6.10
CA ALA A 89 -13.41 -5.82 7.46
C ALA A 89 -12.19 -5.12 8.10
N VAL A 90 -12.31 -3.81 8.34
CA VAL A 90 -11.24 -2.95 8.85
C VAL A 90 -11.37 -2.80 10.36
N LYS A 91 -10.52 -3.48 11.14
CA LYS A 91 -10.42 -3.35 12.60
C LYS A 91 -9.30 -2.40 13.03
N ALA A 92 -8.23 -2.32 12.24
CA ALA A 92 -7.01 -1.59 12.58
C ALA A 92 -7.17 -0.05 12.65
N GLY A 93 -8.28 0.49 12.15
CA GLY A 93 -8.52 1.94 12.14
C GLY A 93 -9.92 2.29 11.61
N ASN A 94 -10.18 3.58 11.50
CA ASN A 94 -11.48 4.11 11.11
C ASN A 94 -11.43 4.71 9.70
N LEU A 95 -12.53 4.57 8.95
CA LEU A 95 -12.75 5.20 7.65
C LEU A 95 -14.14 5.84 7.67
N ASN A 96 -14.22 7.11 7.26
CA ASN A 96 -15.50 7.76 7.07
C ASN A 96 -16.17 7.31 5.75
N ARG A 97 -17.44 7.69 5.56
CA ARG A 97 -18.21 7.33 4.35
C ARG A 97 -17.54 7.74 3.04
N ALA A 98 -16.91 8.92 2.99
CA ALA A 98 -16.22 9.40 1.79
C ALA A 98 -14.96 8.57 1.50
N GLN A 99 -14.20 8.21 2.53
CA GLN A 99 -13.03 7.33 2.38
C GLN A 99 -13.44 5.91 1.94
N ILE A 100 -14.53 5.37 2.50
CA ILE A 100 -15.08 4.07 2.07
C ILE A 100 -15.46 4.11 0.59
N SER A 101 -16.18 5.16 0.16
CA SER A 101 -16.54 5.35 -1.25
C SER A 101 -15.31 5.49 -2.15
N TRP A 102 -14.28 6.21 -1.71
CA TRP A 102 -13.02 6.33 -2.42
C TRP A 102 -12.31 4.98 -2.58
N TRP A 103 -12.22 4.18 -1.51
CA TRP A 103 -11.62 2.84 -1.56
C TRP A 103 -12.40 1.89 -2.47
N HIS A 104 -13.73 1.93 -2.44
CA HIS A 104 -14.55 1.20 -3.41
C HIS A 104 -14.17 1.56 -4.84
N ASN A 105 -14.14 2.86 -5.15
CA ASN A 105 -13.81 3.32 -6.50
C ASN A 105 -12.39 2.92 -6.93
N LEU A 106 -11.43 3.03 -6.02
CA LEU A 106 -10.05 2.66 -6.28
C LEU A 106 -9.92 1.15 -6.57
N ILE A 107 -10.55 0.29 -5.77
CA ILE A 107 -10.46 -1.16 -5.97
C ILE A 107 -11.14 -1.55 -7.28
N GLU A 108 -12.34 -1.02 -7.54
CA GLU A 108 -13.12 -1.32 -8.74
C GLU A 108 -12.37 -0.91 -10.02
N LYS A 109 -11.82 0.32 -10.06
CA LYS A 109 -11.14 0.85 -11.25
C LYS A 109 -9.67 0.46 -11.33
N GLY A 110 -9.01 0.26 -10.19
CA GLY A 110 -7.58 0.01 -10.10
C GLY A 110 -7.18 -1.47 -10.23
N MET A 111 -8.12 -2.40 -10.03
CA MET A 111 -7.88 -3.84 -10.13
C MET A 111 -8.38 -4.45 -11.45
N GLY A 112 -8.62 -3.64 -12.48
CA GLY A 112 -9.22 -4.09 -13.75
C GLY A 112 -8.48 -5.24 -14.43
N GLN A 113 -7.14 -5.17 -14.53
CA GLN A 113 -6.34 -6.28 -15.08
C GLN A 113 -6.50 -7.56 -14.24
N PHE A 114 -6.45 -7.44 -12.91
CA PHE A 114 -6.66 -8.57 -12.01
C PHE A 114 -8.03 -9.22 -12.22
N PHE A 115 -9.10 -8.43 -12.34
CA PHE A 115 -10.44 -8.95 -12.58
C PHE A 115 -10.56 -9.64 -13.94
N TYR A 116 -9.98 -9.04 -14.99
CA TYR A 116 -9.97 -9.61 -16.33
C TYR A 116 -9.25 -10.96 -16.38
N GLU A 117 -8.01 -11.02 -15.88
CA GLU A 117 -7.18 -12.25 -15.88
C GLU A 117 -7.84 -13.39 -15.10
N ASN A 118 -8.55 -13.07 -14.01
CA ASN A 118 -9.21 -14.05 -13.16
C ASN A 118 -10.69 -14.29 -13.50
N GLN A 119 -11.18 -13.67 -14.59
CA GLN A 119 -12.57 -13.78 -15.06
C GLN A 119 -13.61 -13.45 -13.98
N ILE A 120 -13.31 -12.44 -13.16
CA ILE A 120 -14.16 -11.97 -12.07
C ILE A 120 -15.10 -10.89 -12.61
N ASP A 121 -16.40 -11.12 -12.46
CA ASP A 121 -17.40 -10.10 -12.73
C ASP A 121 -17.55 -9.18 -11.52
N PHE A 122 -16.84 -8.05 -11.58
CA PHE A 122 -16.76 -7.05 -10.51
C PHE A 122 -17.85 -5.98 -10.60
N GLN A 123 -18.65 -5.97 -11.67
CA GLN A 123 -19.72 -4.98 -11.88
C GLN A 123 -21.03 -5.36 -11.19
N LYS A 124 -21.08 -6.55 -10.59
CA LYS A 124 -22.24 -7.01 -9.84
C LYS A 124 -22.52 -6.07 -8.66
N PRO A 125 -23.81 -5.76 -8.39
CA PRO A 125 -24.19 -5.17 -7.13
C PRO A 125 -23.60 -5.98 -5.97
N GLU A 126 -23.11 -5.28 -4.93
CA GLU A 126 -22.52 -5.90 -3.74
C GLU A 126 -21.27 -6.76 -3.99
N PHE A 127 -20.55 -6.56 -5.11
CA PHE A 127 -19.32 -7.27 -5.41
C PHE A 127 -18.29 -7.21 -4.26
N LEU A 128 -18.18 -6.03 -3.64
CA LEU A 128 -17.32 -5.78 -2.49
C LEU A 128 -18.07 -4.91 -1.49
N LYS A 129 -17.92 -5.23 -0.21
CA LYS A 129 -18.36 -4.41 0.93
C LYS A 129 -17.15 -4.08 1.81
N ILE A 130 -16.95 -2.81 2.13
CA ILE A 130 -15.93 -2.40 3.12
C ILE A 130 -16.65 -2.04 4.42
N ARG A 131 -16.37 -2.80 5.48
CA ARG A 131 -16.96 -2.60 6.81
C ARG A 131 -15.89 -2.15 7.80
N VAL A 132 -16.12 -1.01 8.45
CA VAL A 132 -15.29 -0.56 9.57
C VAL A 132 -15.81 -1.19 10.85
N LEU A 133 -14.94 -1.88 11.58
CA LEU A 133 -15.21 -2.58 12.84
C LEU A 133 -14.42 -1.99 14.01
N ALA A 134 -13.68 -0.90 13.79
CA ALA A 134 -12.89 -0.27 14.84
C ALA A 134 -13.81 0.41 15.87
N ASN A 135 -13.62 0.08 17.15
CA ASN A 135 -14.39 0.63 18.28
C ASN A 135 -13.97 2.06 18.69
N SER A 136 -13.45 2.88 17.79
CA SER A 136 -12.89 4.18 18.19
C SER A 136 -13.39 5.36 17.36
N ASP A 137 -13.87 6.38 18.06
CA ASP A 137 -14.09 7.75 17.57
C ASP A 137 -12.77 8.49 17.25
N ARG A 138 -11.65 7.78 17.10
CA ARG A 138 -10.36 8.38 16.74
C ARG A 138 -10.48 9.01 15.36
N LYS A 139 -10.63 10.34 15.34
CA LYS A 139 -10.51 11.14 14.12
C LYS A 139 -9.10 10.97 13.56
N SER A 140 -8.99 10.68 12.27
CA SER A 140 -7.72 10.64 11.55
C SER A 140 -6.96 11.96 11.73
N ALA A 141 -5.80 11.90 12.39
CA ALA A 141 -4.96 13.07 12.54
C ALA A 141 -4.34 13.43 11.18
N VAL A 142 -4.54 14.68 10.77
CA VAL A 142 -3.98 15.23 9.54
C VAL A 142 -2.78 16.10 9.90
N TYR A 143 -1.72 16.05 9.08
CA TYR A 143 -0.59 16.94 9.23
C TYR A 143 -1.01 18.37 8.86
N LYS A 144 -1.02 19.29 9.84
CA LYS A 144 -1.52 20.68 9.66
C LYS A 144 -0.43 21.72 9.43
N LYS A 145 0.85 21.36 9.58
CA LYS A 145 1.94 22.33 9.42
C LYS A 145 2.23 22.55 7.93
N ARG A 146 2.69 23.75 7.59
CA ARG A 146 3.10 24.09 6.22
C ARG A 146 4.19 23.14 5.72
N LEU A 147 3.97 22.56 4.55
CA LEU A 147 4.97 21.74 3.86
C LEU A 147 5.91 22.64 3.06
N LYS A 148 7.12 22.14 2.80
CA LYS A 148 8.04 22.79 1.86
C LYS A 148 7.47 22.65 0.45
N ASP A 149 7.68 23.67 -0.39
CA ASP A 149 7.39 23.59 -1.82
C ASP A 149 8.46 22.72 -2.48
N GLN A 150 8.20 21.42 -2.55
CA GLN A 150 9.11 20.40 -3.03
C GLN A 150 8.33 19.32 -3.77
N ALA A 151 8.82 18.90 -4.93
CA ALA A 151 8.24 17.81 -5.70
C ALA A 151 8.79 16.45 -5.22
N LEU A 152 7.89 15.52 -4.90
CA LEU A 152 8.25 14.12 -4.67
C LEU A 152 8.18 13.37 -6.00
N ILE A 153 9.30 12.84 -6.47
CA ILE A 153 9.40 12.15 -7.76
C ILE A 153 9.58 10.65 -7.51
N PRO A 154 8.57 9.81 -7.79
CA PRO A 154 8.75 8.37 -7.82
C PRO A 154 9.68 7.99 -8.98
N ILE A 155 10.78 7.32 -8.66
CA ILE A 155 11.76 6.87 -9.64
C ILE A 155 11.41 5.45 -10.04
N GLY A 156 10.99 5.32 -11.30
CA GLY A 156 10.93 4.05 -12.01
C GLY A 156 12.27 3.67 -12.62
N GLY A 157 12.30 2.53 -13.32
CA GLY A 157 13.48 2.07 -14.07
C GLY A 157 13.52 2.53 -15.53
N GLY A 158 12.50 3.25 -16.00
CA GLY A 158 12.33 3.64 -17.39
C GLY A 158 12.90 5.02 -17.74
N LYS A 159 12.98 5.31 -19.04
CA LYS A 159 13.45 6.59 -19.60
C LYS A 159 12.66 7.81 -19.10
N ASP A 160 11.38 7.62 -18.79
CA ASP A 160 10.51 8.72 -18.38
C ASP A 160 10.91 9.26 -17.00
N SER A 161 11.47 8.41 -16.12
CA SER A 161 11.96 8.82 -14.80
C SER A 161 13.19 9.73 -14.91
N ILE A 162 14.15 9.41 -15.78
CA ILE A 162 15.34 10.26 -15.99
C ILE A 162 14.96 11.58 -16.67
N ILE A 163 14.11 11.55 -17.70
CA ILE A 163 13.66 12.78 -18.38
C ILE A 163 12.93 13.71 -17.42
N THR A 164 12.01 13.18 -16.61
CA THR A 164 11.27 13.96 -15.60
C THR A 164 12.22 14.59 -14.58
N LEU A 165 13.15 13.79 -14.07
CA LEU A 165 14.12 14.22 -13.07
C LEU A 165 15.03 15.35 -13.59
N GLU A 166 15.60 15.19 -14.79
CA GLU A 166 16.47 16.20 -15.40
C GLU A 166 15.71 17.47 -15.77
N THR A 167 14.45 17.34 -16.22
CA THR A 167 13.60 18.49 -16.56
C THR A 167 13.31 19.34 -15.31
N LEU A 168 12.92 18.72 -14.20
CA LEU A 168 12.62 19.42 -12.96
C LEU A 168 13.86 20.07 -12.32
N LYS A 169 15.03 19.42 -12.44
CA LYS A 169 16.32 20.00 -12.02
C LYS A 169 16.67 21.25 -12.81
N LYS A 170 16.56 21.19 -14.14
CA LYS A 170 16.80 22.35 -15.02
C LYS A 170 15.85 23.51 -14.68
N GLY A 171 14.61 23.18 -14.32
CA GLY A 171 13.62 24.15 -13.82
C GLY A 171 13.88 24.70 -12.41
N LYS A 172 15.02 24.39 -11.78
CA LYS A 172 15.41 24.82 -10.42
C LYS A 172 14.37 24.48 -9.34
N LYS A 173 13.56 23.44 -9.55
CA LYS A 173 12.59 22.97 -8.56
C LYS A 173 13.32 22.19 -7.46
N GLN A 174 12.90 22.38 -6.20
CA GLN A 174 13.31 21.48 -5.14
C GLN A 174 12.65 20.13 -5.37
N ILE A 175 13.44 19.06 -5.38
CA ILE A 175 12.98 17.70 -5.65
C ILE A 175 13.39 16.77 -4.52
N GLN A 176 12.59 15.73 -4.29
CA GLN A 176 12.92 14.58 -3.47
C GLN A 176 12.62 13.35 -4.29
N THR A 177 13.59 12.47 -4.47
CA THR A 177 13.34 11.20 -5.16
C THR A 177 12.81 10.15 -4.19
N PHE A 178 11.96 9.26 -4.69
CA PHE A 178 11.34 8.14 -3.97
C PHE A 178 11.53 6.85 -4.74
N VAL A 179 11.95 5.78 -4.06
CA VAL A 179 12.07 4.44 -4.64
C VAL A 179 11.44 3.39 -3.73
N LEU A 180 10.62 2.54 -4.33
CA LEU A 180 10.00 1.38 -3.71
C LEU A 180 10.68 0.11 -4.23
N ASN A 181 11.17 -0.75 -3.34
CA ASN A 181 11.90 -1.98 -3.64
C ASN A 181 12.98 -1.78 -4.72
N PRO A 182 14.06 -1.03 -4.43
CA PRO A 182 14.98 -0.54 -5.45
C PRO A 182 15.60 -1.64 -6.34
N THR A 183 15.25 -1.59 -7.62
CA THR A 183 15.81 -2.42 -8.69
C THR A 183 17.13 -1.87 -9.23
N ASN A 184 17.88 -2.68 -9.99
CA ASN A 184 19.10 -2.22 -10.65
C ASN A 184 18.87 -1.05 -11.62
N ALA A 185 17.73 -1.05 -12.33
CA ALA A 185 17.36 0.04 -13.23
C ALA A 185 17.14 1.36 -12.46
N GLN A 186 16.38 1.33 -11.35
CA GLN A 186 16.18 2.52 -10.51
C GLN A 186 17.49 3.02 -9.90
N LYS A 187 18.36 2.11 -9.44
CA LYS A 187 19.70 2.46 -8.94
C LYS A 187 20.55 3.13 -10.02
N ALA A 188 20.47 2.66 -11.26
CA ALA A 188 21.18 3.27 -12.39
C ALA A 188 20.66 4.68 -12.68
N VAL A 189 19.34 4.91 -12.67
CA VAL A 189 18.74 6.25 -12.85
C VAL A 189 19.22 7.20 -11.76
N LEU A 190 19.14 6.80 -10.48
CA LEU A 190 19.61 7.62 -9.36
C LEU A 190 21.09 7.98 -9.49
N ARG A 191 21.94 7.03 -9.90
CA ARG A 191 23.37 7.24 -10.11
C ARG A 191 23.65 8.22 -11.26
N ILE A 192 23.02 8.02 -12.42
CA ILE A 192 23.23 8.87 -13.61
C ILE A 192 22.78 10.30 -13.32
N SER A 193 21.62 10.45 -12.67
CA SER A 193 21.11 11.76 -12.27
C SER A 193 21.81 12.34 -11.04
N LYS A 194 22.82 11.68 -10.46
CA LYS A 194 23.56 12.16 -9.29
C LYS A 194 22.68 12.43 -8.06
N GLU A 195 21.58 11.68 -7.90
CA GLU A 195 20.70 11.74 -6.74
C GLU A 195 21.32 10.98 -5.56
N LYS A 196 21.52 11.67 -4.43
CA LYS A 196 22.27 11.13 -3.30
C LYS A 196 21.39 10.63 -2.15
N ASN A 197 20.21 11.23 -1.96
CA ASN A 197 19.38 11.01 -0.78
C ASN A 197 17.93 10.65 -1.14
N PRO A 198 17.69 9.58 -1.90
CA PRO A 198 16.32 9.14 -2.18
C PRO A 198 15.63 8.68 -0.88
N ILE A 199 14.31 8.89 -0.80
CA ILE A 199 13.47 8.16 0.15
C ILE A 199 13.38 6.73 -0.35
N VAL A 200 13.92 5.79 0.44
CA VAL A 200 13.92 4.37 0.11
C VAL A 200 12.89 3.66 0.96
N VAL A 201 11.99 2.94 0.31
CA VAL A 201 11.00 2.05 0.94
C VAL A 201 11.24 0.62 0.47
N GLU A 202 11.33 -0.30 1.42
CA GLU A 202 11.46 -1.73 1.19
C GLU A 202 10.23 -2.43 1.75
N ARG A 203 9.51 -3.18 0.91
CA ARG A 203 8.39 -4.06 1.27
C ARG A 203 8.87 -5.49 1.25
N ASN A 204 8.58 -6.22 2.31
CA ASN A 204 8.75 -7.66 2.38
C ASN A 204 7.36 -8.29 2.38
N LEU A 205 7.05 -8.98 1.28
CA LEU A 205 5.83 -9.77 1.19
C LEU A 205 5.91 -10.96 2.15
N ASP A 206 4.75 -11.39 2.63
CA ASP A 206 4.66 -12.56 3.49
C ASP A 206 4.82 -13.81 2.60
N PRO A 207 5.73 -14.74 2.92
CA PRO A 207 5.94 -15.97 2.15
C PRO A 207 4.66 -16.76 1.92
N LYS A 208 3.68 -16.66 2.83
CA LYS A 208 2.37 -17.32 2.70
C LYS A 208 1.65 -16.92 1.42
N LEU A 209 1.81 -15.68 0.95
CA LEU A 209 1.23 -15.24 -0.31
C LEU A 209 1.82 -15.99 -1.51
N LEU A 210 3.13 -16.29 -1.48
CA LEU A 210 3.80 -17.06 -2.52
C LEU A 210 3.36 -18.53 -2.50
N GLU A 211 3.20 -19.11 -1.31
CA GLU A 211 2.64 -20.47 -1.14
C GLU A 211 1.24 -20.56 -1.73
N LEU A 212 0.36 -19.59 -1.43
CA LEU A 212 -1.01 -19.57 -1.95
C LEU A 212 -1.03 -19.45 -3.47
N ASN A 213 -0.14 -18.64 -4.06
CA ASN A 213 0.01 -18.55 -5.51
C ASN A 213 0.40 -19.91 -6.12
N GLN A 214 1.32 -20.64 -5.50
CA GLN A 214 1.71 -21.99 -5.93
C GLN A 214 0.56 -23.01 -5.78
N GLN A 215 -0.30 -22.81 -4.77
CA GLN A 215 -1.53 -23.59 -4.57
C GLN A 215 -2.67 -23.18 -5.52
N GLY A 216 -2.42 -22.24 -6.44
CA GLY A 216 -3.37 -21.82 -7.45
C GLY A 216 -4.38 -20.77 -6.98
N TYR A 217 -4.14 -20.05 -5.88
CA TYR A 217 -4.97 -18.90 -5.50
C TYR A 217 -4.94 -17.81 -6.59
N LEU A 218 -5.80 -16.81 -6.46
CA LEU A 218 -5.87 -15.72 -7.42
C LEU A 218 -4.60 -14.86 -7.33
N ASN A 219 -4.09 -14.42 -8.47
CA ASN A 219 -2.94 -13.51 -8.55
C ASN A 219 -3.17 -12.53 -9.71
N GLY A 220 -2.42 -11.43 -9.71
CA GLY A 220 -2.52 -10.39 -10.72
C GLY A 220 -1.99 -9.06 -10.21
N HIS A 221 -2.05 -8.05 -11.07
CA HIS A 221 -1.57 -6.71 -10.76
C HIS A 221 -2.48 -6.01 -9.73
N THR A 222 -1.86 -5.24 -8.83
CA THR A 222 -2.55 -4.32 -7.90
C THR A 222 -2.32 -2.89 -8.35
N PRO A 223 -3.19 -1.92 -8.02
CA PRO A 223 -2.96 -0.53 -8.40
C PRO A 223 -1.73 0.03 -7.67
N PHE A 224 -0.58 0.03 -8.34
CA PHE A 224 0.69 0.53 -7.80
C PHE A 224 0.79 2.06 -7.82
N SER A 225 -0.11 2.75 -8.53
CA SER A 225 -0.16 4.21 -8.67
C SER A 225 -1.26 4.89 -7.85
N ALA A 226 -1.90 4.15 -6.93
CA ALA A 226 -2.98 4.63 -6.07
C ALA A 226 -2.48 5.50 -4.91
#